data_AF-A0A9D0XT54-F1
#
_entry.id   AF-A0A9D0XT54-F1
#
_cell.length_a   1.000
_cell.length_b   1.000
_cell.length_c   1.000
_cell.angle_alpha   90.00
_cell.angle_beta   90.00
_cell.angle_gamma   90.00
#
_symmetry.space_group_name_H-M   'P 1'
#
loop_
_entity.id
_entity.type
_entity.pdbx_description
1 polymer ?
#
loop_
_entity_poly.entity_id
_entity_poly.type
_entity_poly.pdbx_seq_one_letter_code
_entity_poly.pdbx_strand_id
1 'polypeptide(L)'
;RANKTKKGQAVVSEAALLAAQAAEEKAKRDRKLNLERQQQQAKKAKLAELRQIIDTNKINDYDGDIVYHFADGKQVKTLNVNSKIHRGLVVETIRIVRFGGSYILISSEAAEKVEKRDKEALIKIPGNDDSISKEDQDYYAQFEIPDDLVW
;
A
#
# COMPACT_ATOMS: atom_id res chain seq x y z
N ARG A 1 -28.67 -66.60 36.71
CA ARG A 1 -29.54 -65.61 36.04
C ARG A 1 -28.68 -64.50 35.46
N ALA A 2 -29.02 -64.03 34.26
CA ALA A 2 -28.14 -63.42 33.28
C ALA A 2 -27.76 -61.93 33.50
N ASN A 3 -26.49 -61.66 33.18
CA ASN A 3 -25.86 -60.48 32.57
C ASN A 3 -26.73 -59.22 32.32
N LYS A 4 -26.50 -58.16 33.11
CA LYS A 4 -26.89 -56.76 32.80
C LYS A 4 -25.93 -55.81 33.50
N THR A 5 -25.13 -55.04 32.75
CA THR A 5 -24.79 -53.61 32.96
C THR A 5 -23.45 -53.20 32.31
N LYS A 6 -23.40 -53.06 30.97
CA LYS A 6 -22.29 -52.31 30.30
C LYS A 6 -22.72 -51.50 29.07
N LYS A 7 -24.02 -51.29 28.83
CA LYS A 7 -24.51 -50.61 27.61
C LYS A 7 -24.76 -49.09 27.74
N GLY A 8 -24.75 -48.52 28.95
CA GLY A 8 -25.06 -47.09 29.17
C GLY A 8 -23.87 -46.13 29.22
N GLN A 9 -22.70 -46.58 29.69
CA GLN A 9 -21.53 -45.71 29.89
C GLN A 9 -20.76 -45.40 28.59
N ALA A 10 -20.67 -46.35 27.66
CA ALA A 10 -19.92 -46.18 26.41
C ALA A 10 -20.60 -45.19 25.43
N VAL A 11 -21.94 -45.15 25.42
CA VAL A 11 -22.72 -44.28 24.51
C VAL A 11 -22.58 -42.79 24.91
N VAL A 12 -22.46 -42.50 26.21
CA VAL A 12 -22.27 -41.12 26.71
C VAL A 12 -20.85 -40.62 26.42
N SER A 13 -19.83 -41.49 26.47
CA SER A 13 -18.44 -41.10 26.14
C SER A 13 -18.23 -40.82 24.66
N GLU A 14 -18.86 -41.60 23.77
CA GLU A 14 -18.75 -41.43 22.32
C GLU A 14 -19.51 -40.18 21.85
N ALA A 15 -20.70 -39.93 22.41
CA ALA A 15 -21.44 -38.69 22.18
C ALA A 15 -20.68 -37.43 22.67
N ALA A 16 -19.99 -37.52 23.81
CA ALA A 16 -19.17 -36.41 24.32
C ALA A 16 -17.95 -36.12 23.45
N LEU A 17 -17.29 -37.14 22.91
CA LEU A 17 -16.18 -37.00 21.96
C LEU A 17 -16.63 -36.35 20.64
N LEU A 18 -17.75 -36.81 20.09
CA LEU A 18 -18.34 -36.22 18.87
C LEU A 18 -18.76 -34.76 19.08
N ALA A 19 -19.35 -34.44 20.24
CA ALA A 19 -19.71 -33.06 20.59
C ALA A 19 -18.48 -32.15 20.74
N ALA A 20 -17.39 -32.65 21.33
CA ALA A 20 -16.13 -31.91 21.47
C ALA A 20 -15.48 -31.65 20.10
N GLN A 21 -15.45 -32.66 19.21
CA GLN A 21 -14.94 -32.51 17.84
C GLN A 21 -15.77 -31.51 17.03
N ALA A 22 -17.10 -31.59 17.09
CA ALA A 22 -17.99 -30.64 16.41
C ALA A 22 -17.82 -29.21 16.94
N ALA A 23 -17.63 -29.03 18.25
CA ALA A 23 -17.36 -27.73 18.86
C ALA A 23 -16.00 -27.16 18.41
N GLU A 24 -14.97 -27.99 18.32
CA GLU A 24 -13.64 -27.59 17.86
C GLU A 24 -13.65 -27.20 16.38
N GLU A 25 -14.33 -27.97 15.52
CA GLU A 25 -14.50 -27.64 14.10
C GLU A 25 -15.27 -26.34 13.89
N LYS A 26 -16.35 -26.12 14.67
CA LYS A 26 -17.10 -24.87 14.64
C LYS A 26 -16.24 -23.69 15.09
N ALA A 27 -15.48 -23.85 16.18
CA ALA A 27 -14.55 -22.82 16.65
C ALA A 27 -13.46 -22.50 15.62
N LYS A 28 -12.91 -23.51 14.93
CA LYS A 28 -11.94 -23.31 13.84
C LYS A 28 -12.56 -22.54 12.66
N ARG A 29 -13.78 -22.87 12.26
CA ARG A 29 -14.51 -22.17 11.18
C ARG A 29 -14.83 -20.72 11.57
N ASP A 30 -15.31 -20.50 12.78
CA ASP A 30 -15.64 -19.16 13.30
C ASP A 30 -14.39 -18.27 13.41
N ARG A 31 -13.26 -18.83 13.86
CA ARG A 31 -11.97 -18.11 13.88
C ARG A 31 -11.53 -17.67 12.49
N LYS A 32 -11.66 -18.53 11.47
CA LYS A 32 -11.31 -18.19 10.07
C LYS A 32 -12.20 -17.05 9.56
N LEU A 33 -13.52 -17.16 9.74
CA LEU A 33 -14.47 -16.13 9.31
C LEU A 33 -14.23 -14.79 10.02
N ASN A 34 -13.90 -14.81 11.31
CA ASN A 34 -13.57 -13.59 12.06
C ASN A 34 -12.26 -12.96 11.57
N LEU A 35 -11.25 -13.77 11.27
CA LEU A 35 -9.97 -13.29 10.76
C LEU A 35 -10.14 -12.64 9.38
N GLU A 36 -10.92 -13.23 8.47
CA GLU A 36 -11.25 -12.63 7.18
C GLU A 36 -12.00 -11.30 7.33
N ARG A 37 -12.98 -11.22 8.24
CA ARG A 37 -13.70 -9.98 8.53
C ARG A 37 -12.79 -8.89 9.08
N GLN A 38 -11.90 -9.24 10.02
CA GLN A 38 -10.92 -8.31 10.58
C GLN A 38 -9.98 -7.77 9.50
N GLN A 39 -9.50 -8.64 8.60
CA GLN A 39 -8.66 -8.21 7.48
C GLN A 39 -9.40 -7.26 6.53
N GLN A 40 -10.67 -7.54 6.22
CA GLN A 40 -11.48 -6.65 5.38
C GLN A 40 -11.72 -5.30 6.06
N GLN A 41 -12.03 -5.29 7.36
CA GLN A 41 -12.20 -4.06 8.14
C GLN A 41 -10.91 -3.24 8.20
N ALA A 42 -9.76 -3.89 8.42
CA ALA A 42 -8.47 -3.23 8.43
C ALA A 42 -8.12 -2.61 7.08
N LYS A 43 -8.39 -3.32 5.97
CA LYS A 43 -8.21 -2.77 4.61
C LYS A 43 -9.09 -1.54 4.38
N LYS A 44 -10.37 -1.61 4.77
CA LYS A 44 -11.30 -0.48 4.65
C LYS A 44 -10.86 0.72 5.50
N ALA A 45 -10.41 0.47 6.72
CA ALA A 45 -9.92 1.52 7.61
C ALA A 45 -8.70 2.25 7.01
N LYS A 46 -7.73 1.51 6.47
CA LYS A 46 -6.57 2.10 5.79
C LYS A 46 -6.97 2.96 4.59
N LEU A 47 -7.89 2.48 3.76
CA LEU A 47 -8.39 3.23 2.60
C LEU A 47 -9.14 4.50 3.03
N ALA A 48 -9.95 4.43 4.08
CA ALA A 48 -10.66 5.57 4.62
C ALA A 48 -9.70 6.63 5.17
N GLU A 49 -8.66 6.20 5.88
CA GLU A 49 -7.62 7.09 6.41
C GLU A 49 -6.84 7.77 5.27
N LEU A 50 -6.43 7.01 4.25
CA LEU A 50 -5.78 7.55 3.06
C LEU A 50 -6.67 8.59 2.37
N ARG A 51 -7.96 8.26 2.19
CA ARG A 51 -8.94 9.17 1.61
C ARG A 51 -9.02 10.47 2.41
N GLN A 52 -9.10 10.40 3.73
CA GLN A 52 -9.20 11.58 4.58
C GLN A 52 -7.98 12.50 4.44
N ILE A 53 -6.78 11.94 4.40
CA ILE A 53 -5.53 12.71 4.19
C ILE A 53 -5.59 13.43 2.84
N ILE A 54 -5.95 12.71 1.77
CA ILE A 54 -6.03 13.27 0.42
C ILE A 54 -7.12 14.34 0.34
N ASP A 55 -8.34 14.07 0.83
CA ASP A 55 -9.45 15.01 0.75
C ASP A 55 -9.20 16.31 1.55
N THR A 56 -8.44 16.23 2.65
CA THR A 56 -8.11 17.40 3.47
C THR A 56 -6.98 18.25 2.86
N ASN A 57 -6.06 17.63 2.12
CA ASN A 57 -4.86 18.29 1.59
C ASN A 57 -4.87 18.46 0.07
N LYS A 58 -5.98 18.12 -0.60
CA LYS A 58 -6.10 18.29 -2.04
C LYS A 58 -6.11 19.76 -2.42
N ILE A 59 -5.41 20.05 -3.51
CA ILE A 59 -5.40 21.35 -4.15
C ILE A 59 -6.42 21.27 -5.30
N ASN A 60 -7.48 22.08 -5.23
CA ASN A 60 -8.53 22.11 -6.26
C ASN A 60 -8.24 23.15 -7.36
N ASP A 61 -7.61 24.27 -7.00
CA ASP A 61 -7.34 25.39 -7.92
C ASP A 61 -6.01 25.20 -8.65
N TYR A 62 -5.91 24.12 -9.42
CA TYR A 62 -4.69 23.79 -10.14
C TYR A 62 -4.78 24.00 -11.65
N ASP A 63 -5.98 24.03 -12.22
CA ASP A 63 -6.17 24.08 -13.67
C ASP A 63 -5.53 25.33 -14.29
N GLY A 64 -5.05 25.19 -15.52
CA GLY A 64 -4.35 26.25 -16.25
C GLY A 64 -3.77 25.79 -17.59
N ASP A 65 -3.08 26.70 -18.27
CA ASP A 65 -2.66 26.49 -19.66
C ASP A 65 -1.34 25.72 -19.83
N ILE A 66 -0.65 25.35 -18.73
CA ILE A 66 0.64 24.68 -18.80
C ILE A 66 0.43 23.17 -18.72
N VAL A 67 0.87 22.45 -19.74
CA VAL A 67 0.83 20.98 -19.74
C VAL A 67 2.03 20.43 -18.97
N TYR A 68 1.77 19.71 -17.89
CA TYR A 68 2.77 18.98 -17.14
C TYR A 68 2.72 17.49 -17.47
N HIS A 69 3.87 16.92 -17.82
CA HIS A 69 4.01 15.51 -18.17
C HIS A 69 4.57 14.71 -16.97
N PHE A 70 3.98 13.57 -16.67
CA PHE A 70 4.44 12.68 -15.60
C PHE A 70 4.27 11.21 -15.99
N ALA A 71 5.06 10.34 -15.37
CA ALA A 71 5.00 8.90 -15.61
C ALA A 71 4.17 8.19 -14.52
N ASP A 72 3.14 7.46 -14.93
CA ASP A 72 2.44 6.48 -14.09
C ASP A 72 2.78 5.07 -14.59
N GLY A 73 3.74 4.44 -13.92
CA GLY A 73 4.32 3.17 -14.36
C GLY A 73 5.02 3.31 -15.70
N LYS A 74 4.46 2.66 -16.74
CA LYS A 74 5.00 2.68 -18.12
C LYS A 74 4.33 3.71 -19.03
N GLN A 75 3.30 4.41 -18.54
CA GLN A 75 2.54 5.35 -19.34
C GLN A 75 2.88 6.78 -18.95
N VAL A 76 3.15 7.62 -19.94
CA VAL A 76 3.23 9.07 -19.74
C VAL A 76 1.81 9.64 -19.77
N LYS A 77 1.47 10.42 -18.76
CA LYS A 77 0.20 11.13 -18.58
C LYS A 77 0.47 12.63 -18.56
N THR A 78 -0.58 13.40 -18.79
CA THR A 78 -0.53 14.86 -18.77
C THR A 78 -1.57 15.44 -17.84
N LEU A 79 -1.23 16.57 -17.22
CA LEU A 79 -2.14 17.39 -16.44
C LEU A 79 -1.97 18.85 -16.84
N ASN A 80 -3.09 19.52 -17.07
CA ASN A 80 -3.13 20.95 -17.29
C ASN A 80 -3.05 21.65 -15.92
N VAL A 81 -2.05 22.49 -15.75
CA VAL A 81 -1.74 23.16 -14.49
C VAL A 81 -1.46 24.64 -14.70
N ASN A 82 -1.70 25.44 -13.67
CA ASN A 82 -1.26 26.84 -13.65
C ASN A 82 0.23 26.97 -13.27
N SER A 83 0.80 28.15 -13.50
CA SER A 83 2.22 28.45 -13.26
C SER A 83 2.68 28.21 -11.82
N LYS A 84 1.80 28.47 -10.83
CA LYS A 84 2.09 28.25 -9.41
C LYS A 84 2.25 26.75 -9.12
N ILE A 85 1.33 25.93 -9.62
CA ILE A 85 1.38 24.47 -9.45
C ILE A 85 2.55 23.87 -10.21
N HIS A 86 2.77 24.29 -11.46
CA HIS A 86 3.91 23.85 -12.25
C HIS A 86 5.23 24.07 -11.50
N ARG A 87 5.44 25.26 -10.95
CA ARG A 87 6.63 25.56 -10.13
C ARG A 87 6.68 24.66 -8.90
N GLY A 88 5.56 24.48 -8.21
CA GLY A 88 5.48 23.62 -7.03
C GLY A 88 5.82 22.16 -7.30
N LEU A 89 5.43 21.63 -8.48
CA LEU A 89 5.78 20.29 -8.95
C LEU A 89 7.28 20.18 -9.26
N VAL A 90 7.87 21.21 -9.89
CA VAL A 90 9.31 21.26 -10.20
C VAL A 90 10.16 21.29 -8.93
N VAL A 91 9.75 22.05 -7.91
CA VAL A 91 10.49 22.12 -6.62
C VAL A 91 10.04 21.08 -5.59
N GLU A 92 9.23 20.09 -6.01
CA GLU A 92 8.68 19.02 -5.17
C GLU A 92 7.89 19.45 -3.91
N THR A 93 7.45 20.69 -3.86
CA THR A 93 6.55 21.18 -2.79
C THR A 93 5.11 20.69 -3.00
N ILE A 94 4.79 20.31 -4.23
CA ILE A 94 3.52 19.70 -4.65
C ILE A 94 3.82 18.34 -5.27
N ARG A 95 2.98 17.36 -4.97
CA ARG A 95 3.09 15.99 -5.48
C ARG A 95 1.77 15.55 -6.10
N ILE A 96 1.86 14.61 -7.03
CA ILE A 96 0.72 13.98 -7.70
C ILE A 96 0.44 12.63 -7.05
N VAL A 97 -0.80 12.37 -6.67
CA VAL A 97 -1.28 11.10 -6.12
C VAL A 97 -2.40 10.55 -6.99
N ARG A 98 -2.35 9.25 -7.27
CA ARG A 98 -3.44 8.52 -7.93
C ARG A 98 -4.43 8.03 -6.88
N PHE A 99 -5.66 8.52 -6.96
CA PHE A 99 -6.72 8.14 -6.04
C PHE A 99 -8.07 8.09 -6.75
N GLY A 100 -8.85 7.03 -6.51
CA GLY A 100 -10.19 6.88 -7.09
C GLY A 100 -10.25 6.87 -8.62
N GLY A 101 -9.14 6.51 -9.30
CA GLY A 101 -9.04 6.53 -10.76
C GLY A 101 -8.73 7.90 -11.37
N SER A 102 -8.44 8.91 -10.55
CA SER A 102 -8.03 10.24 -10.99
C SER A 102 -6.68 10.63 -10.35
N TYR A 103 -6.08 11.71 -10.87
CA TYR A 103 -4.87 12.30 -10.32
C TYR A 103 -5.23 13.51 -9.47
N ILE A 104 -4.73 13.55 -8.24
CA ILE A 104 -4.98 14.61 -7.26
C ILE A 104 -3.65 15.23 -6.88
N LEU A 105 -3.62 16.56 -6.79
CA LEU A 105 -2.45 17.31 -6.34
C LEU A 105 -2.55 17.56 -4.84
N ILE A 106 -1.46 17.30 -4.13
CA ILE A 106 -1.35 17.49 -2.68
C ILE A 106 -0.02 18.15 -2.33
N SER A 107 0.09 18.71 -1.13
CA SER A 107 1.37 19.22 -0.61
C SER A 107 2.36 18.07 -0.36
N SER A 108 3.65 18.39 -0.36
CA SER A 108 4.72 17.43 -0.03
C SER A 108 4.52 16.80 1.36
N GLU A 109 4.12 17.60 2.36
CA GLU A 109 3.83 17.09 3.72
C GLU A 109 2.70 16.04 3.73
N ALA A 110 1.66 16.26 2.94
CA ALA A 110 0.59 15.27 2.79
C ALA A 110 1.06 14.05 2.00
N ALA A 111 1.94 14.23 1.01
CA ALA A 111 2.51 13.15 0.23
C ALA A 111 3.36 12.20 1.09
N GLU A 112 4.14 12.70 2.05
CA GLU A 112 4.86 11.86 3.00
C GLU A 112 3.90 11.01 3.86
N LYS A 113 2.76 11.59 4.27
CA LYS A 113 1.73 10.87 5.04
C LYS A 113 1.06 9.79 4.19
N VAL A 114 0.84 10.05 2.90
CA VAL A 114 0.34 9.09 1.93
C VAL A 114 1.37 7.99 1.70
N GLU A 115 2.64 8.32 1.45
CA GLU A 115 3.71 7.35 1.17
C GLU A 115 3.92 6.35 2.31
N LYS A 116 3.81 6.80 3.56
CA LYS A 116 3.88 5.91 4.74
C LYS A 116 2.76 4.85 4.77
N ARG A 117 1.66 5.08 4.07
CA ARG A 117 0.45 4.22 4.07
C ARG A 117 0.32 3.44 2.76
N ASP A 118 0.49 4.13 1.64
CA ASP A 118 0.38 3.60 0.29
C ASP A 118 1.39 4.31 -0.63
N LYS A 119 2.51 3.63 -0.88
CA LYS A 119 3.59 4.11 -1.75
C LYS A 119 3.19 4.07 -3.23
N GLU A 120 2.31 3.15 -3.61
CA GLU A 120 1.92 2.94 -5.01
C GLU A 120 0.93 4.01 -5.49
N ALA A 121 0.24 4.65 -4.55
CA ALA A 121 -0.61 5.79 -4.85
C ALA A 121 0.19 7.04 -5.26
N LEU A 122 1.45 7.18 -4.86
CA LEU A 122 2.25 8.37 -5.12
C LEU A 122 2.96 8.28 -6.48
N ILE A 123 2.82 9.32 -7.30
CA ILE A 123 3.50 9.42 -8.58
C ILE A 123 4.94 9.90 -8.37
N LYS A 124 5.88 9.23 -9.06
CA LYS A 124 7.29 9.62 -9.08
C LYS A 124 7.49 10.82 -9.99
N ILE A 125 8.27 11.78 -9.54
CA ILE A 125 8.66 12.95 -10.33
C ILE A 125 10.02 12.64 -10.97
N PRO A 126 10.23 12.91 -12.27
CA PRO A 126 11.44 12.53 -13.01
C PRO A 126 12.70 13.36 -12.64
N GLY A 127 12.78 13.94 -11.44
CA GLY A 127 13.91 14.76 -11.00
C GLY A 127 14.99 14.03 -10.21
N ASN A 128 14.80 12.73 -9.90
CA ASN A 128 15.69 12.00 -9.00
C ASN A 128 15.85 10.53 -9.38
N ASP A 129 15.99 10.24 -10.68
CA ASP A 129 16.55 8.96 -11.09
C ASP A 129 18.07 9.01 -10.90
N ASP A 130 18.51 9.00 -9.63
CA ASP A 130 19.80 8.42 -9.26
C ASP A 130 19.66 6.89 -9.35
N SER A 131 19.22 6.37 -10.50
CA SER A 131 19.32 4.95 -10.81
C SER A 131 20.74 4.65 -11.29
N ILE A 132 21.73 4.92 -10.44
CA ILE A 132 22.88 4.03 -10.36
C ILE A 132 22.49 3.08 -9.23
N SER A 133 22.22 1.81 -9.57
CA SER A 133 21.93 0.83 -8.53
C SER A 133 23.11 0.77 -7.55
N LYS A 134 22.90 0.38 -6.28
CA LYS A 134 24.02 0.16 -5.36
C LYS A 134 25.05 -0.83 -5.93
N GLU A 135 24.59 -1.80 -6.71
CA GLU A 135 25.43 -2.76 -7.42
C GLU A 135 26.28 -2.09 -8.50
N ASP A 136 25.75 -1.10 -9.22
CA ASP A 136 26.52 -0.31 -10.19
C ASP A 136 27.51 0.63 -9.48
N GLN A 137 27.12 1.29 -8.37
CA GLN A 137 28.02 2.13 -7.58
C GLN A 137 29.20 1.32 -7.04
N ASP A 138 28.93 0.13 -6.51
CA ASP A 138 29.94 -0.78 -5.99
C ASP A 138 30.83 -1.38 -7.09
N TYR A 139 30.36 -1.46 -8.35
CA TYR A 139 31.13 -1.91 -9.51
C TYR A 139 32.05 -0.80 -10.04
N TYR A 140 31.57 0.43 -10.14
CA TYR A 140 32.38 1.57 -10.60
C TYR A 140 33.36 2.09 -9.55
N ALA A 141 33.08 1.91 -8.25
CA ALA A 141 34.01 2.25 -7.17
C ALA A 141 35.29 1.38 -7.14
N GLN A 142 35.30 0.23 -7.82
CA GLN A 142 36.45 -0.68 -7.92
C GLN A 142 37.45 -0.23 -9.00
N PHE A 143 36.99 0.63 -9.91
CA PHE A 143 37.79 1.22 -10.98
C PHE A 143 38.03 2.68 -10.65
N GLU A 144 38.82 2.94 -9.60
CA GLU A 144 39.40 4.27 -9.39
C GLU A 144 40.15 4.66 -10.67
N ILE A 145 39.67 5.73 -11.34
CA ILE A 145 40.39 6.32 -12.47
C ILE A 145 41.61 7.04 -11.87
N PRO A 146 42.85 6.65 -12.22
CA PRO A 146 44.03 7.36 -11.76
C PRO A 146 44.00 8.80 -12.30
N ASP A 147 44.29 9.76 -11.42
CA ASP A 147 44.29 11.20 -11.64
C ASP A 147 45.46 11.66 -12.54
N ASP A 148 45.61 11.05 -13.72
CA ASP A 148 46.58 11.50 -14.73
C ASP A 148 46.06 11.26 -16.15
N LEU A 149 45.25 12.21 -16.64
CA LEU A 149 44.95 12.39 -18.05
C LEU A 149 44.90 13.89 -18.35
N VAL A 150 46.11 14.45 -18.44
CA VAL A 150 46.37 15.72 -19.12
C VAL A 150 46.11 15.52 -20.62
N TRP A 151 45.21 16.33 -21.20
CA TRP A 151 45.35 16.75 -22.60
C TRP A 151 45.23 18.26 -22.70
#